data_AF-A0A1L9BQ75-F1
#
_entry.id   AF-A0A1L9BQ75-F1
#
_cell.length_a   1.000
_cell.length_b   1.000
_cell.length_c   1.000
_cell.angle_alpha   90.00
_cell.angle_beta   90.00
_cell.angle_gamma   90.00
#
_symmetry.space_group_name_H-M   'P 1'
#
loop_
_entity.id
_entity.type
_entity.pdbx_description
1 polymer ?
#
loop_
_entity_poly.entity_id
_entity_poly.type
_entity_poly.pdbx_seq_one_letter_code
_entity_poly.pdbx_strand_id
1 'polypeptide(L)'
;MADRVMILVEADEITRLRAENRALRDELKAVKITPLPDWISIKDYADRVGVTTATVRNWIRKGVLETYRHGSKTMMRTRPRR
;
A
#
# COMPACT_ATOMS: atom_id res chain seq x y z
N MET A 1 20.61 -9.64 22.86
CA MET A 1 21.51 -8.49 23.06
C MET A 1 21.72 -7.86 21.69
N ALA A 2 21.40 -6.57 21.51
CA ALA A 2 21.56 -5.91 20.22
C ALA A 2 23.03 -5.51 20.05
N ASP A 3 23.69 -6.07 19.04
CA ASP A 3 25.05 -5.72 18.68
C ASP A 3 25.08 -4.28 18.15
N ARG A 4 25.97 -3.45 18.71
CA ARG A 4 26.08 -2.02 18.38
C ARG A 4 27.41 -1.79 17.70
N VAL A 5 27.35 -1.45 16.41
CA VAL A 5 28.51 -1.00 15.66
C VAL A 5 28.56 0.52 15.72
N MET A 6 29.65 1.09 16.23
CA MET A 6 29.97 2.50 16.06
C MET A 6 30.86 2.67 14.84
N ILE A 7 30.45 3.56 13.94
CA ILE A 7 31.20 3.94 12.75
C ILE A 7 31.45 5.45 12.86
N LEU A 8 32.70 5.86 12.68
CA LEU A 8 33.05 7.28 12.59
C LEU A 8 32.67 7.78 11.20
N VAL A 9 31.87 8.84 11.14
CA VAL A 9 31.42 9.48 9.90
C VAL A 9 31.62 10.98 10.06
N GLU A 10 31.99 11.66 8.98
CA GLU A 10 32.14 13.10 9.00
C GLU A 10 30.77 13.79 9.22
N ALA A 11 30.77 14.85 10.04
CA ALA A 11 29.54 15.47 10.52
C ALA A 11 28.74 16.17 9.40
N ASP A 12 29.43 16.64 8.37
CA ASP A 12 28.87 17.28 7.18
C ASP A 12 28.17 16.28 6.27
N GLU A 13 28.72 15.07 6.08
CA GLU A 13 28.07 13.98 5.35
C GLU A 13 26.74 13.59 6.01
N ILE A 14 26.72 13.47 7.34
CA ILE A 14 25.49 13.19 8.10
C ILE A 14 24.49 14.34 7.95
N THR A 15 24.96 15.58 7.94
CA THR A 15 24.10 16.77 7.77
C THR A 15 23.47 16.78 6.39
N ARG A 16 24.25 16.49 5.35
CA ARG A 16 23.77 16.36 3.97
C ARG A 16 22.73 15.25 3.84
N LEU A 17 23.02 14.06 4.34
CA LEU A 17 22.09 12.93 4.30
C LEU A 17 20.77 13.23 5.02
N ARG A 18 20.83 13.94 6.15
CA ARG A 18 19.61 14.38 6.86
C ARG A 18 18.79 15.38 6.04
N ALA A 19 19.45 16.30 5.34
CA ALA A 19 18.78 17.26 4.48
C ALA A 19 18.09 16.58 3.28
N GLU A 20 18.79 15.66 2.61
CA GLU A 20 18.23 14.86 1.51
C GLU A 20 17.05 14.00 1.99
N ASN A 21 17.17 13.34 3.14
CA ASN A 21 16.08 12.53 3.70
C ASN A 21 14.84 13.37 4.01
N ARG A 22 15.05 14.60 4.49
CA ARG A 22 13.96 15.55 4.75
C ARG A 22 13.27 15.97 3.46
N ALA A 23 14.02 16.35 2.43
CA ALA A 23 13.47 16.72 1.13
C ALA A 23 12.62 15.59 0.54
N LEU A 24 13.13 14.36 0.52
CA LEU A 24 12.39 13.18 0.05
C LEU A 24 11.10 12.94 0.85
N ARG A 25 11.14 13.13 2.17
CA ARG A 25 9.95 12.98 3.02
C ARG A 25 8.92 14.07 2.77
N ASP A 26 9.37 15.30 2.54
CA ASP A 26 8.50 16.44 2.28
C ASP A 26 7.85 16.31 0.88
N GLU A 27 8.59 15.83 -0.12
CA GLU A 27 8.04 15.43 -1.42
C GLU A 27 6.99 14.32 -1.29
N LEU A 28 7.30 13.26 -0.53
CA LEU A 28 6.36 12.15 -0.32
C LEU A 28 5.08 12.60 0.42
N LYS A 29 5.18 13.58 1.33
CA LYS A 29 4.01 14.18 2.00
C LYS A 29 3.23 15.12 1.09
N ALA A 30 3.90 15.85 0.22
CA ALA A 30 3.27 16.75 -0.73
C ALA A 30 2.46 15.97 -1.78
N VAL A 31 2.90 14.76 -2.13
CA VAL A 31 2.05 13.79 -2.81
C VAL A 31 0.90 13.42 -1.86
N LYS A 32 -0.29 13.98 -2.10
CA LYS A 32 -1.53 13.47 -1.53
C LYS A 32 -1.74 12.05 -2.06
N ILE A 33 -1.10 11.08 -1.42
CA ILE A 33 -1.45 9.68 -1.56
C ILE A 33 -2.83 9.58 -0.91
N THR A 34 -3.89 9.74 -1.71
CA THR A 34 -5.23 9.37 -1.27
C THR A 34 -5.10 7.92 -0.79
N PRO A 35 -5.29 7.65 0.52
CA PRO A 35 -5.18 6.28 1.01
C PRO A 35 -6.12 5.45 0.15
N LEU A 36 -5.56 4.38 -0.43
CA LEU A 36 -6.31 3.46 -1.27
C LEU A 36 -7.58 3.11 -0.49
N PRO A 37 -8.78 3.27 -1.09
CA PRO A 37 -9.99 2.87 -0.41
C PRO A 37 -9.78 1.42 0.03
N ASP A 38 -9.98 1.16 1.32
CA ASP A 38 -9.80 -0.18 1.88
C ASP A 38 -10.65 -1.20 1.11
N TRP A 39 -11.71 -0.70 0.47
CA TRP A 39 -12.70 -1.44 -0.26
C TRP A 39 -12.90 -0.89 -1.67
N ILE A 40 -12.72 -1.74 -2.68
CA ILE A 40 -12.99 -1.40 -4.09
C ILE A 40 -14.02 -2.33 -4.71
N SER A 41 -14.64 -1.92 -5.82
CA SER A 41 -15.63 -2.76 -6.49
C SER A 41 -14.97 -3.94 -7.21
N ILE A 42 -15.79 -4.92 -7.60
CA ILE A 42 -15.30 -6.05 -8.41
C ILE A 42 -14.70 -5.62 -9.73
N LYS A 43 -15.27 -4.58 -10.34
CA LYS A 43 -14.77 -4.05 -11.60
C LYS A 43 -13.40 -3.42 -11.42
N ASP A 44 -13.26 -2.52 -10.46
CA ASP A 44 -12.00 -1.79 -10.23
C ASP A 44 -10.86 -2.75 -9.82
N TYR A 45 -11.18 -3.79 -9.04
CA TYR A 45 -10.21 -4.81 -8.69
C TYR A 45 -9.79 -5.65 -9.90
N ALA A 46 -10.75 -6.02 -10.75
CA ALA A 46 -10.49 -6.78 -11.98
C ALA A 46 -9.58 -5.99 -12.93
N ASP A 47 -9.89 -4.71 -13.15
CA ASP A 47 -9.11 -3.81 -14.00
C ASP A 47 -7.69 -3.63 -13.46
N ARG A 48 -7.52 -3.53 -12.14
CA ARG A 48 -6.21 -3.34 -11.50
C ARG A 48 -5.31 -4.57 -11.56
N VAL A 49 -5.88 -5.77 -11.43
CA VAL A 49 -5.13 -7.04 -11.42
C VAL A 49 -4.98 -7.61 -12.83
N GLY A 50 -5.65 -7.02 -13.83
CA GLY A 50 -5.59 -7.48 -15.23
C GLY A 50 -6.35 -8.79 -15.46
N VAL A 51 -7.42 -9.03 -14.69
CA VAL A 51 -8.23 -10.25 -14.78
C VAL A 51 -9.68 -9.91 -15.08
N THR A 52 -10.47 -10.90 -15.50
CA THR A 52 -11.90 -10.70 -15.72
C THR A 52 -12.68 -10.63 -14.41
N THR A 53 -13.79 -9.90 -14.40
CA THR A 53 -14.70 -9.88 -13.23
C THR A 53 -15.23 -11.26 -12.85
N ALA A 54 -15.32 -12.18 -13.82
CA ALA A 54 -15.66 -13.59 -13.58
C ALA A 54 -14.60 -14.32 -12.75
N THR A 55 -13.31 -14.09 -13.05
CA THR A 55 -12.17 -14.62 -12.28
C THR A 55 -12.22 -14.12 -10.84
N VAL A 56 -12.50 -12.83 -10.66
CA VAL A 56 -12.60 -12.24 -9.32
C VAL A 56 -13.79 -12.81 -8.54
N ARG A 57 -14.95 -12.98 -9.17
CA ARG A 57 -16.10 -13.69 -8.55
C ARG A 57 -15.76 -15.13 -8.17
N ASN A 58 -14.93 -15.81 -8.95
CA ASN A 58 -14.47 -17.15 -8.60
C ASN A 58 -13.58 -17.13 -7.35
N TRP A 59 -12.68 -16.16 -7.21
CA TRP A 59 -11.87 -15.98 -6.00
C TRP A 59 -12.70 -15.65 -4.76
N ILE A 60 -13.75 -14.84 -4.90
CA ILE A 60 -14.73 -14.61 -3.84
C ILE A 60 -15.40 -15.93 -3.41
N ARG A 61 -15.87 -16.73 -4.37
CA ARG A 61 -16.50 -18.03 -4.08
C ARG A 61 -15.56 -19.02 -3.42
N LYS A 62 -14.27 -18.95 -3.74
CA LYS A 62 -13.19 -19.74 -3.12
C LYS A 62 -12.76 -19.22 -1.75
N GLY A 63 -13.32 -18.10 -1.27
CA GLY A 63 -12.98 -17.50 0.03
C GLY A 63 -11.61 -16.83 0.08
N VAL A 64 -10.98 -16.59 -1.07
CA VAL A 64 -9.63 -15.98 -1.16
C VAL A 64 -9.67 -14.48 -0.90
N LEU A 65 -10.82 -13.84 -1.15
CA LEU A 65 -11.01 -12.40 -1.00
C LEU A 65 -12.07 -12.09 0.04
N GLU A 66 -11.76 -11.16 0.94
CA GLU A 66 -12.74 -10.61 1.86
C GLU A 66 -13.71 -9.69 1.11
N THR A 67 -15.01 -9.93 1.31
CA THR A 67 -16.08 -9.15 0.68
C THR A 67 -17.08 -8.65 1.70
N TYR A 68 -17.64 -7.47 1.46
CA TYR A 68 -18.86 -7.02 2.13
C TYR A 68 -19.84 -6.44 1.10
N ARG A 69 -21.12 -6.40 1.48
CA ARG A 69 -22.18 -5.77 0.69
C ARG A 69 -22.37 -4.32 1.16
N HIS A 70 -22.27 -3.39 0.22
CA HIS A 70 -22.59 -1.99 0.45
C HIS A 70 -23.77 -1.61 -0.45
N GLY A 71 -24.98 -1.63 0.12
CA GLY A 71 -26.23 -1.50 -0.64
C GLY A 71 -26.35 -2.62 -1.70
N SER A 72 -26.44 -2.23 -2.98
CA SER A 72 -26.52 -3.16 -4.11
C SER A 72 -25.16 -3.66 -4.62
N LYS A 73 -24.04 -3.07 -4.19
CA LYS A 73 -22.70 -3.39 -4.70
C LYS A 73 -21.94 -4.33 -3.77
N THR A 74 -21.19 -5.27 -4.35
CA THR A 74 -20.22 -6.10 -3.63
C THR A 74 -18.86 -5.44 -3.71
N MET A 75 -18.27 -5.21 -2.54
CA MET A 75 -17.00 -4.52 -2.37
C MET A 75 -15.97 -5.50 -1.80
N MET A 76 -14.71 -5.31 -2.17
CA MET A 76 -13.61 -6.21 -1.84
C MET A 76 -12.43 -5.49 -1.23
N ARG A 77 -11.76 -6.14 -0.27
CA ARG A 77 -10.65 -5.51 0.44
C ARG A 77 -9.39 -5.46 -0.44
N THR A 78 -8.75 -4.30 -0.52
CA THR A 78 -7.53 -4.10 -1.35
C THR A 78 -6.25 -4.59 -0.70
N ARG A 79 -6.24 -4.84 0.61
CA ARG A 79 -5.10 -5.38 1.36
C ARG A 79 -5.46 -6.72 2.02
N PRO A 80 -4.81 -7.84 1.69
CA PRO A 80 -4.91 -9.05 2.50
C PRO A 80 -4.27 -8.79 3.87
N ARG A 81 -4.86 -9.32 4.95
CA ARG A 81 -4.23 -9.30 6.28
C ARG A 81 -3.00 -10.21 6.15
N ARG A 82 -1.81 -9.65 6.36
CA ARG A 82 -0.57 -10.42 6.53
C ARG A 82 -0.61 -11.19 7.83
#